data_AF-A0A7K4MWC8-F1
#
_entry.id   AF-A0A7K4MWC8-F1
#
_cell.length_a   1.000
_cell.length_b   1.000
_cell.length_c   1.000
_cell.angle_alpha   90.00
_cell.angle_beta   90.00
_cell.angle_gamma   90.00
#
_symmetry.space_group_name_H-M   'P 1'
#
loop_
_entity.id
_entity.type
_entity.pdbx_description
1 polymer ?
#
loop_
_entity_poly.entity_id
_entity_poly.type
_entity_poly.pdbx_seq_one_letter_code
_entity_poly.pdbx_strand_id
1 'polypeptide(L)'
;MYTLAPHTFPTPQDLQKMLGFSVGFDGFFNRLTNMDIAQSGYPPYNIRKINELQYVVELALAGFSKSDIEVEVTDGTLTIRTATAKDDGTDNDENFVHRGIAKRTFSRQFNLSDDIIVKNADLQDGMLIVNLERVIPDEKKPRLIPIGQ
;
A
#
# COMPACT_ATOMS: atom_id res chain seq x y z
N MET A 1 23.46 6.60 48.39
CA MET A 1 23.40 7.42 47.16
C MET A 1 23.66 6.48 45.99
N TYR A 2 22.64 6.18 45.19
CA TYR A 2 22.81 5.37 43.98
C TYR A 2 22.95 6.31 42.79
N THR A 3 24.07 6.21 42.06
CA THR A 3 24.30 6.97 40.82
C THR A 3 23.73 6.15 39.67
N LEU A 4 22.83 6.74 38.88
CA LEU A 4 22.29 6.10 37.67
C LEU A 4 23.31 6.25 36.54
N ALA A 5 23.57 5.16 35.81
CA ALA A 5 24.45 5.19 34.63
C ALA A 5 23.84 6.10 33.55
N PRO A 6 24.65 6.87 32.80
CA PRO A 6 24.15 7.64 31.68
C PRO A 6 23.73 6.69 30.57
N HIS A 7 22.44 6.66 30.25
CA HIS A 7 21.94 6.02 29.04
C HIS A 7 22.38 6.86 27.84
N THR A 8 23.49 6.47 27.20
CA THR A 8 23.92 7.06 25.94
C THR A 8 22.96 6.62 24.84
N PHE A 9 22.27 7.57 24.23
CA PHE A 9 21.47 7.32 23.02
C PHE A 9 22.38 6.81 21.89
N PRO A 10 21.98 5.79 21.12
CA PRO A 10 22.82 5.23 20.07
C PRO A 10 23.14 6.31 19.03
N THR A 11 24.41 6.41 18.66
CA THR A 11 24.86 7.39 17.67
C THR A 11 24.55 6.91 16.25
N PRO A 12 24.44 7.81 15.25
CA PRO A 12 24.26 7.42 13.85
C PRO A 12 25.34 6.45 13.34
N GLN A 13 26.55 6.51 13.89
CA GLN A 13 27.66 5.62 13.55
C GLN A 13 27.51 4.23 14.16
N ASP A 14 26.89 4.12 15.35
CA ASP A 14 26.55 2.84 15.97
C ASP A 14 25.43 2.13 15.20
N LEU A 15 24.44 2.91 14.73
CA LEU A 15 23.39 2.40 13.84
C LEU A 15 23.97 1.92 12.50
N GLN A 16 24.93 2.66 11.93
CA GLN A 16 25.58 2.30 10.68
C GLN A 16 26.38 0.98 10.79
N LYS A 17 27.02 0.73 11.94
CA LYS A 17 27.70 -0.54 12.24
C LYS A 17 26.72 -1.70 12.42
N MET A 18 25.56 -1.47 13.04
CA MET A 18 24.50 -2.48 13.17
C MET A 18 23.91 -2.88 11.80
N LEU A 19 23.82 -1.93 10.87
CA LEU A 19 23.28 -2.12 9.53
C LEU A 19 24.25 -2.82 8.55
N GLY A 20 25.55 -2.78 8.83
CA GLY A 20 26.59 -3.39 7.98
C GLY A 20 26.70 -4.92 8.06
N PHE A 21 25.90 -5.59 8.90
CA PHE A 21 26.01 -7.04 9.12
C PHE A 21 24.97 -7.90 8.39
N SER A 22 24.05 -7.34 7.61
CA SER A 22 22.96 -8.13 7.03
C SER A 22 23.04 -8.23 5.51
N VAL A 23 23.76 -9.23 5.03
CA VAL A 23 23.63 -9.68 3.63
C VAL A 23 22.22 -10.25 3.46
N GLY A 24 21.42 -9.65 2.57
CA GLY A 24 20.03 -10.09 2.29
C GLY A 24 18.91 -9.13 2.69
N PHE A 25 19.23 -7.98 3.29
CA PHE A 25 18.22 -6.94 3.61
C PHE A 25 18.16 -5.78 2.59
N ASP A 26 18.94 -5.83 1.51
CA ASP A 26 18.91 -4.79 0.46
C ASP A 26 17.49 -4.55 -0.09
N GLY A 27 16.69 -5.61 -0.24
CA GLY A 27 15.29 -5.50 -0.66
C GLY A 27 14.35 -4.94 0.43
N PHE A 28 14.65 -5.20 1.70
CA PHE A 28 13.85 -4.70 2.83
C PHE A 28 14.07 -3.20 3.02
N PHE A 29 15.31 -2.74 2.94
CA PHE A 29 15.63 -1.32 3.06
C PHE A 29 15.12 -0.52 1.86
N ASN A 30 15.23 -1.03 0.62
CA ASN A 30 14.61 -0.35 -0.53
C ASN A 30 13.09 -0.19 -0.37
N ARG A 31 12.41 -1.19 0.23
CA ARG A 31 10.98 -1.13 0.52
C ARG A 31 10.65 -0.16 1.66
N LEU A 32 11.55 -0.02 2.65
CA LEU A 32 11.41 0.92 3.75
C LEU A 32 11.70 2.37 3.33
N THR A 33 12.67 2.59 2.45
CA THR A 33 12.99 3.91 1.87
C THR A 33 12.00 4.34 0.80
N ASN A 34 11.36 3.40 0.10
CA ASN A 34 10.22 3.68 -0.79
C ASN A 34 8.89 3.87 -0.04
N MET A 35 8.86 3.76 1.30
CA MET A 35 7.78 4.38 2.04
C MET A 35 7.98 5.88 1.95
N ASP A 36 7.34 6.51 0.98
CA ASP A 36 7.19 7.95 0.88
C ASP A 36 6.73 8.51 2.23
N ILE A 37 7.68 9.06 2.99
CA ILE A 37 7.45 9.91 4.16
C ILE A 37 6.77 11.24 3.74
N ALA A 38 6.41 11.39 2.45
CA ALA A 38 5.93 12.63 1.84
C ALA A 38 4.50 12.59 1.27
N GLN A 39 3.62 11.67 1.69
CA GLN A 39 2.18 11.73 1.37
C GLN A 39 1.32 11.28 2.57
N SER A 40 1.25 12.18 3.57
CA SER A 40 0.35 12.16 4.74
C SER A 40 -0.99 11.47 4.44
N GLY A 41 -1.20 10.23 4.90
CA GLY A 41 -2.49 9.55 5.14
C GLY A 41 -3.56 9.53 4.04
N TYR A 42 -3.32 10.13 2.87
CA TYR A 42 -4.29 10.40 1.82
C TYR A 42 -4.03 9.52 0.58
N PRO A 43 -5.08 8.97 -0.06
CA PRO A 43 -6.45 8.93 0.43
C PRO A 43 -6.56 8.08 1.71
N PRO A 44 -7.45 8.44 2.65
CA PRO A 44 -7.77 7.57 3.77
C PRO A 44 -8.29 6.23 3.26
N TYR A 45 -7.90 5.14 3.94
CA TYR A 45 -8.29 3.81 3.53
C TYR A 45 -8.52 2.88 4.72
N ASN A 46 -9.29 1.83 4.48
CA ASN A 46 -9.48 0.70 5.38
C ASN A 46 -9.04 -0.59 4.70
N ILE A 47 -8.59 -1.56 5.51
CA ILE A 47 -8.44 -2.96 5.10
C ILE A 47 -9.28 -3.79 6.06
N ARG A 48 -10.34 -4.43 5.55
CA ARG A 48 -11.27 -5.24 6.33
C ARG A 48 -11.09 -6.71 5.99
N LYS A 49 -10.93 -7.55 7.01
CA LYS A 49 -11.07 -9.00 6.87
C LYS A 49 -12.55 -9.34 7.07
N ILE A 50 -13.20 -9.88 6.03
CA ILE A 50 -14.61 -10.29 6.10
C ILE A 50 -14.72 -11.69 6.70
N ASN A 51 -13.86 -12.60 6.25
CA ASN A 51 -13.70 -13.94 6.80
C ASN A 51 -12.29 -14.47 6.50
N GLU A 52 -12.05 -15.77 6.62
CA GLU A 52 -10.73 -16.37 6.38
C GLU A 52 -10.26 -16.28 4.92
N LEU A 53 -11.18 -16.16 3.98
CA LEU A 53 -10.92 -16.18 2.54
C LEU A 53 -11.19 -14.84 1.86
N GLN A 54 -11.83 -13.88 2.53
CA GLN A 54 -12.27 -12.63 1.90
C GLN A 54 -11.77 -11.41 2.66
N TYR A 55 -11.19 -10.48 1.89
CA TYR A 55 -10.70 -9.20 2.37
C TYR A 55 -11.20 -8.08 1.47
N VAL A 56 -11.30 -6.88 2.01
CA VAL A 56 -11.76 -5.70 1.28
C VAL A 56 -10.83 -4.53 1.60
N VAL A 57 -10.38 -3.85 0.56
CA VAL A 57 -9.67 -2.56 0.67
C VAL A 57 -10.66 -1.46 0.28
N GLU A 58 -10.81 -0.45 1.13
CA GLU A 58 -11.72 0.68 0.92
C GLU A 58 -10.92 1.98 0.85
N LEU A 59 -11.05 2.79 -0.19
CA LEU A 59 -10.35 4.07 -0.33
C LEU A 59 -11.35 5.21 -0.55
N ALA A 60 -11.24 6.26 0.27
CA ALA A 60 -12.09 7.45 0.15
C ALA A 60 -11.63 8.34 -1.02
N LEU A 61 -12.33 8.26 -2.15
CA LEU A 61 -12.03 8.95 -3.41
C LEU A 61 -13.17 9.89 -3.83
N ALA A 62 -13.73 10.64 -2.87
CA ALA A 62 -14.76 11.62 -3.16
C ALA A 62 -14.26 12.66 -4.19
N GLY A 63 -15.08 12.90 -5.21
CA GLY A 63 -14.75 13.81 -6.31
C GLY A 63 -14.02 13.17 -7.49
N PHE A 64 -13.51 11.95 -7.37
CA PHE A 64 -12.93 11.22 -8.50
C PHE A 64 -14.01 10.50 -9.31
N SER A 65 -13.86 10.54 -10.63
CA SER A 65 -14.63 9.72 -11.56
C SER A 65 -13.91 8.39 -11.83
N LYS A 66 -14.59 7.41 -12.45
CA LYS A 66 -13.97 6.13 -12.83
C LYS A 66 -12.80 6.31 -13.81
N SER A 67 -12.84 7.32 -14.67
CA SER A 67 -11.75 7.62 -15.61
C SER A 67 -10.57 8.34 -14.94
N ASP A 68 -10.75 8.86 -13.72
CA ASP A 68 -9.69 9.57 -13.00
C ASP A 68 -8.78 8.61 -12.22
N ILE A 69 -9.13 7.31 -12.13
CA ILE A 69 -8.49 6.32 -11.25
C ILE A 69 -8.02 5.11 -12.06
N GLU A 70 -6.78 4.70 -11.83
CA GLU A 70 -6.22 3.43 -12.29
C GLU A 70 -6.03 2.47 -11.12
N VAL A 71 -6.40 1.21 -11.32
CA VAL A 71 -6.18 0.10 -10.37
C VAL A 71 -5.42 -0.99 -11.12
N GLU A 72 -4.23 -1.32 -10.66
CA GLU A 72 -3.30 -2.24 -11.31
C GLU A 72 -2.74 -3.24 -10.29
N VAL A 73 -2.50 -4.48 -10.72
CA VAL A 73 -1.74 -5.47 -9.94
C VAL A 73 -0.53 -5.91 -10.74
N THR A 74 0.65 -5.70 -10.18
CA THR A 74 1.93 -6.08 -10.80
C THR A 74 2.84 -6.66 -9.73
N ASP A 75 3.40 -7.85 -9.97
CA ASP A 75 4.32 -8.56 -9.06
C ASP A 75 3.87 -8.60 -7.60
N GLY A 76 2.61 -9.00 -7.36
CA GLY A 76 2.04 -9.10 -6.00
C GLY A 76 1.75 -7.74 -5.34
N THR A 77 1.81 -6.63 -6.09
CA THR A 77 1.52 -5.29 -5.58
C THR A 77 0.28 -4.73 -6.26
N LEU A 78 -0.77 -4.47 -5.47
CA LEU A 78 -1.95 -3.72 -5.89
C LEU A 78 -1.64 -2.22 -5.78
N THR A 79 -1.62 -1.53 -6.92
CA THR A 79 -1.43 -0.09 -7.03
C THR A 79 -2.76 0.58 -7.40
N ILE A 80 -3.18 1.57 -6.61
CA ILE A 80 -4.33 2.43 -6.88
C ILE A 80 -3.81 3.85 -6.99
N ARG A 81 -3.99 4.48 -8.14
CA ARG A 81 -3.44 5.81 -8.41
C ARG A 81 -4.40 6.66 -9.23
N THR A 82 -4.16 7.96 -9.25
CA THR A 82 -4.80 8.82 -10.24
C THR A 82 -4.34 8.44 -11.65
N ALA A 83 -5.28 8.30 -12.56
CA ALA A 83 -5.00 8.04 -13.96
C ALA A 83 -4.16 9.18 -14.56
N THR A 84 -3.30 8.83 -15.51
CA THR A 84 -2.44 9.81 -16.18
C THR A 84 -3.26 10.55 -17.26
N ALA A 85 -4.30 11.27 -16.86
CA ALA A 85 -5.00 12.19 -17.74
C ALA A 85 -4.29 13.54 -17.68
N LYS A 86 -4.14 14.14 -18.87
CA LYS A 86 -3.46 15.40 -19.11
C LYS A 86 -3.96 16.44 -18.12
N ASP A 87 -3.05 17.34 -17.76
CA ASP A 87 -3.37 18.67 -17.27
C ASP A 87 -4.29 19.31 -18.32
N ASP A 88 -5.58 18.94 -18.28
CA ASP A 88 -6.63 19.59 -19.02
C ASP A 88 -6.68 20.94 -18.33
N GLY A 89 -5.92 21.91 -18.87
CA GLY A 89 -5.83 23.31 -18.47
C GLY A 89 -7.19 24.05 -18.44
N THR A 90 -8.28 23.31 -18.29
CA THR A 90 -9.58 23.71 -17.79
C THR A 90 -9.62 24.01 -16.29
N ASP A 91 -8.56 23.71 -15.53
CA ASP A 91 -8.28 24.41 -14.26
C ASP A 91 -7.64 25.78 -14.58
N ASN A 92 -8.35 26.58 -15.38
CA ASN A 92 -8.05 28.00 -15.45
C ASN A 92 -8.38 28.57 -14.06
N ASP A 93 -7.34 28.77 -13.24
CA ASP A 93 -7.40 29.42 -11.92
C ASP A 93 -8.03 30.83 -11.96
N GLU A 94 -8.35 31.32 -13.16
CA GLU A 94 -8.82 32.68 -13.46
C GLU A 94 -10.19 33.02 -12.85
N ASN A 95 -11.00 32.05 -12.43
CA ASN A 95 -12.37 32.29 -11.91
C ASN A 95 -12.60 31.85 -10.45
N PHE A 96 -11.57 31.39 -9.73
CA PHE A 96 -11.73 30.99 -8.33
C PHE A 96 -11.45 32.17 -7.38
N VAL A 97 -12.45 32.56 -6.58
CA VAL A 97 -12.24 33.50 -5.46
C VAL A 97 -11.55 32.78 -4.27
N HIS A 98 -11.87 31.51 -4.06
CA HIS A 98 -11.21 30.63 -3.09
C HIS A 98 -11.37 29.16 -3.52
N ARG A 99 -10.28 28.39 -3.44
CA ARG A 99 -10.24 26.97 -3.81
C ARG A 99 -9.89 26.10 -2.60
N GLY A 100 -10.93 25.70 -1.84
CA GLY A 100 -10.78 24.84 -0.66
C GLY A 100 -10.72 23.34 -0.97
N ILE A 101 -11.08 22.94 -2.19
CA ILE A 101 -11.14 21.53 -2.61
C ILE A 101 -10.44 21.41 -3.97
N ALA A 102 -9.30 20.73 -3.99
CA ALA A 102 -8.58 20.40 -5.19
C ALA A 102 -8.39 18.88 -5.23
N LYS A 103 -8.57 18.28 -6.41
CA LYS A 103 -8.24 16.87 -6.62
C LYS A 103 -6.73 16.74 -6.51
N ARG A 104 -6.27 15.87 -5.62
CA ARG A 104 -4.84 15.61 -5.41
C ARG A 104 -4.44 14.39 -6.20
N THR A 105 -3.34 14.48 -6.95
CA THR A 105 -2.65 13.31 -7.47
C THR A 105 -2.25 12.41 -6.31
N PHE A 106 -2.47 11.11 -6.44
CA PHE A 106 -2.07 10.14 -5.42
C PHE A 106 -1.63 8.82 -6.04
N SER A 107 -0.84 8.06 -5.29
CA SER A 107 -0.52 6.66 -5.55
C SER A 107 -0.49 5.91 -4.23
N ARG A 108 -1.27 4.83 -4.13
CA ARG A 108 -1.34 3.95 -2.97
C ARG A 108 -1.00 2.54 -3.41
N GLN A 109 -0.11 1.90 -2.66
CA GLN A 109 0.33 0.54 -2.95
C GLN A 109 0.04 -0.37 -1.77
N PHE A 110 -0.49 -1.54 -2.07
CA PHE A 110 -0.79 -2.60 -1.12
C PHE A 110 -0.06 -3.86 -1.55
N ASN A 111 0.76 -4.40 -0.66
CA ASN A 111 1.46 -5.65 -0.91
C ASN A 111 0.51 -6.81 -0.63
N LEU A 112 0.24 -7.63 -1.65
CA LEU A 112 -0.57 -8.82 -1.56
C LEU A 112 0.32 -10.03 -1.25
N SER A 113 -0.22 -11.00 -0.53
CA SER A 113 0.40 -12.31 -0.40
C SER A 113 0.15 -13.15 -1.65
N ASP A 114 1.02 -14.12 -1.92
CA ASP A 114 0.93 -14.98 -3.12
C ASP A 114 -0.40 -15.75 -3.24
N ASP A 115 -1.08 -15.96 -2.13
CA ASP A 115 -2.37 -16.64 -2.06
C ASP A 115 -3.55 -15.65 -2.10
N ILE A 116 -3.36 -14.37 -2.38
CA ILE A 116 -4.42 -13.36 -2.49
C ILE A 116 -4.54 -12.87 -3.94
N ILE A 117 -5.76 -12.84 -4.47
CA ILE A 117 -6.09 -12.29 -5.78
C ILE A 117 -7.12 -11.16 -5.66
N VAL A 118 -7.08 -10.21 -6.60
CA VAL A 118 -8.11 -9.18 -6.75
C VAL A 118 -9.27 -9.76 -7.57
N LYS A 119 -10.51 -9.59 -7.09
CA LYS A 119 -11.71 -10.08 -7.77
C LYS A 119 -12.39 -9.00 -8.61
N ASN A 120 -12.59 -7.84 -8.01
CA ASN A 120 -13.21 -6.68 -8.64
C ASN A 120 -12.86 -5.41 -7.87
N ALA A 121 -13.05 -4.27 -8.53
CA ALA A 121 -12.91 -2.94 -7.96
C ALA A 121 -14.09 -2.08 -8.42
N ASP A 122 -14.83 -1.52 -7.46
CA ASP A 122 -16.02 -0.72 -7.71
C ASP A 122 -15.90 0.64 -7.03
N LEU A 123 -16.11 1.72 -7.80
CA LEU A 123 -16.19 3.08 -7.29
C LEU A 123 -17.67 3.48 -7.20
N GLN A 124 -18.14 3.70 -5.98
CA GLN A 124 -19.51 4.10 -5.68
C GLN A 124 -19.52 5.11 -4.52
N ASP A 125 -20.32 6.16 -4.64
CA ASP A 125 -20.57 7.15 -3.57
C ASP A 125 -19.27 7.77 -2.98
N GLY A 126 -18.25 7.96 -3.83
CA GLY A 126 -16.96 8.51 -3.41
C GLY A 126 -16.06 7.53 -2.66
N MET A 127 -16.36 6.23 -2.69
CA MET A 127 -15.56 5.16 -2.10
C MET A 127 -15.19 4.14 -3.16
N LEU A 128 -13.90 3.84 -3.28
CA LEU A 128 -13.42 2.70 -4.06
C LEU A 128 -13.35 1.48 -3.15
N ILE A 129 -14.04 0.42 -3.56
CA ILE A 129 -14.07 -0.87 -2.87
C ILE A 129 -13.36 -1.90 -3.75
N VAL A 130 -12.24 -2.45 -3.27
CA VAL A 130 -11.50 -3.52 -3.93
C VAL A 130 -11.69 -4.80 -3.15
N ASN A 131 -12.35 -5.79 -3.75
CA ASN A 131 -12.56 -7.10 -3.13
C ASN A 131 -11.41 -8.02 -3.46
N LEU A 132 -10.88 -8.65 -2.41
CA LEU A 132 -9.76 -9.57 -2.46
C LEU A 132 -10.21 -10.95 -1.98
N GLU A 133 -9.70 -11.99 -2.61
CA GLU A 133 -9.98 -13.37 -2.25
C GLU A 133 -8.68 -14.14 -2.03
N ARG A 134 -8.63 -14.92 -0.96
CA ARG A 134 -7.54 -15.83 -0.66
C ARG A 134 -7.79 -17.17 -1.34
N VAL A 135 -6.95 -17.54 -2.29
CA VAL A 135 -6.96 -18.82 -2.99
C VAL A 135 -5.91 -19.73 -2.37
N ILE A 136 -6.34 -20.86 -1.80
CA ILE A 136 -5.40 -21.87 -1.28
C ILE A 136 -4.85 -22.66 -2.48
N PRO A 137 -3.56 -22.52 -2.83
CA PRO A 137 -2.98 -23.26 -3.95
C PRO A 137 -3.05 -24.77 -3.69
N ASP A 138 -3.29 -25.56 -4.73
CA ASP A 138 -3.37 -27.02 -4.62
C ASP A 138 -2.10 -27.65 -4.04
N GLU A 139 -0.94 -27.04 -4.29
CA GLU A 139 0.35 -27.47 -3.73
C GLU A 139 0.44 -27.35 -2.20
N LYS A 140 -0.33 -26.42 -1.62
CA LYS A 140 -0.43 -26.24 -0.16
C LYS A 140 -1.50 -27.14 0.44
N LYS A 141 -2.29 -27.87 -0.37
CA LYS A 141 -3.22 -28.87 0.15
C LYS A 141 -2.40 -30.05 0.72
N PRO A 142 -2.75 -30.56 1.92
CA PRO A 142 -2.11 -31.74 2.46
C PRO A 142 -2.23 -32.92 1.48
N ARG A 143 -1.10 -33.55 1.13
CA ARG A 143 -1.08 -34.78 0.32
C ARG A 143 -0.37 -35.90 1.07
N LEU A 144 -0.89 -37.10 0.95
CA LEU A 144 -0.24 -38.30 1.49
C LEU A 144 0.96 -38.66 0.60
N ILE A 145 2.10 -38.94 1.23
CA ILE A 145 3.30 -39.43 0.54
C ILE A 145 3.36 -40.94 0.73
N PRO A 146 3.32 -41.75 -0.34
CA PRO A 146 3.48 -43.18 -0.22
C PRO A 146 4.89 -43.51 0.28
N ILE A 147 4.98 -44.44 1.23
CA ILE A 147 6.25 -44.96 1.73
C ILE A 147 6.78 -45.97 0.70
N GLY A 148 8.02 -45.79 0.24
CA GLY A 148 8.66 -46.70 -0.71
C GLY A 148 8.93 -48.08 -0.12
N GLN A 149 8.95 -49.11 -0.99
CA GLN A 149 9.37 -50.47 -0.64
C GLN A 149 10.89 -50.60 -0.57
#